data_AF-A0A4Y2X5Z3-F1
#
_entry.id   AF-A0A4Y2X5Z3-F1
#
_cell.length_a   1.000
_cell.length_b   1.000
_cell.length_c   1.000
_cell.angle_alpha   90.00
_cell.angle_beta   90.00
_cell.angle_gamma   90.00
#
_symmetry.space_group_name_H-M   'P 1'
#
loop_
_entity.id
_entity.type
_entity.pdbx_description
1 polymer ?
#
loop_
_entity_poly.entity_id
_entity_poly.type
_entity_poly.pdbx_seq_one_letter_code
_entity_poly.pdbx_strand_id
1 'polypeptide(L)'
;MARQKSADRSRSRARKKERSRESDEDRRQRRRERRSNERRLYERPKKEISPSNQRKFIFYTDSMSALESLSHYDNRIHPVALEILSVLQFLRNKGFSIIFCWVPSHVGISGNETADVIARFASDFLPRALPYCDIKKSLVSHLLSAWQQKWDLFPNNKLYSVKPSIGLWPALPVREFDVKLTRLRIGHTRFTHRHLFLAQRAPRCPTCQVDFTVNHILIECPSFECHREYHFNSSSVTLQDLVGETYHPNIFNFLKTIGFFMSI
;
A
#
# COMPACT_ATOMS: atom_id res chain seq x y z
N MET A 1 -13.24 55.64 -21.57
CA MET A 1 -13.26 54.18 -21.27
C MET A 1 -11.97 53.61 -20.66
N ALA A 2 -10.77 54.15 -20.90
CA ALA A 2 -9.52 53.59 -20.36
C ALA A 2 -9.26 53.84 -18.86
N ARG A 3 -9.72 54.98 -18.31
CA ARG A 3 -9.52 55.31 -16.88
C ARG A 3 -10.35 54.45 -15.91
N GLN A 4 -11.57 54.02 -16.28
CA GLN A 4 -12.39 53.12 -15.46
C GLN A 4 -11.75 51.72 -15.32
N LYS A 5 -11.20 51.16 -16.42
CA LYS A 5 -10.55 49.84 -16.41
C LYS A 5 -9.29 49.79 -15.53
N SER A 6 -8.59 50.92 -15.38
CA SER A 6 -7.41 51.02 -14.50
C SER A 6 -7.81 51.04 -13.02
N ALA A 7 -8.89 51.75 -12.65
CA ALA A 7 -9.37 51.82 -11.28
C ALA A 7 -9.92 50.47 -10.79
N ASP A 8 -10.63 49.73 -11.65
CA ASP A 8 -11.13 48.39 -11.32
C ASP A 8 -10.02 47.35 -11.17
N ARG A 9 -8.95 47.42 -11.97
CA ARG A 9 -7.78 46.55 -11.79
C ARG A 9 -7.06 46.81 -10.47
N SER A 10 -6.97 48.07 -10.05
CA SER A 10 -6.38 48.45 -8.75
C SER A 10 -7.23 47.96 -7.58
N ARG A 11 -8.56 48.10 -7.64
CA ARG A 11 -9.50 47.60 -6.63
C ARG A 11 -9.52 46.06 -6.55
N SER A 12 -9.44 45.38 -7.68
CA SER A 12 -9.34 43.91 -7.76
C SER A 12 -8.03 43.40 -7.14
N ARG A 13 -6.89 44.06 -7.42
CA ARG A 13 -5.60 43.74 -6.80
C ARG A 13 -5.59 43.99 -5.29
N ALA A 14 -6.21 45.08 -4.83
CA ALA A 14 -6.34 45.37 -3.40
C ALA A 14 -7.17 44.28 -2.69
N ARG A 15 -8.34 43.93 -3.22
CA ARG A 15 -9.20 42.85 -2.68
C ARG A 15 -8.52 41.48 -2.68
N LYS A 16 -7.69 41.17 -3.69
CA LYS A 16 -6.94 39.91 -3.75
C LYS A 16 -5.80 39.87 -2.72
N LYS A 17 -5.16 41.01 -2.45
CA LYS A 17 -4.11 41.15 -1.43
C LYS A 17 -4.69 41.11 -0.01
N GLU A 18 -5.90 41.64 0.17
CA GLU A 18 -6.64 41.61 1.43
C GLU A 18 -7.13 40.19 1.76
N ARG A 19 -7.73 39.48 0.78
CA ARG A 19 -8.06 38.05 0.92
C ARG A 19 -6.87 37.15 1.20
N SER A 20 -5.69 37.44 0.64
CA SER A 20 -4.50 36.64 0.93
C SER A 20 -3.96 36.93 2.34
N ARG A 21 -4.08 38.17 2.83
CA ARG A 21 -3.70 38.54 4.20
C ARG A 21 -4.63 37.93 5.23
N GLU A 22 -5.95 37.97 4.98
CA GLU A 22 -6.98 37.35 5.80
C GLU A 22 -6.79 35.83 5.88
N SER A 23 -6.48 35.19 4.73
CA SER A 23 -6.10 33.77 4.67
C SER A 23 -4.81 33.45 5.46
N ASP A 24 -3.83 34.35 5.48
CA ASP A 24 -2.57 34.15 6.22
C ASP A 24 -2.75 34.40 7.72
N GLU A 25 -3.59 35.34 8.12
CA GLU A 25 -3.99 35.57 9.50
C GLU A 25 -4.79 34.40 10.06
N ASP A 26 -5.77 33.87 9.33
CA ASP A 26 -6.48 32.65 9.68
C ASP A 26 -5.53 31.46 9.84
N ARG A 27 -4.53 31.34 8.96
CA ARG A 27 -3.52 30.28 9.04
C ARG A 27 -2.60 30.45 10.25
N ARG A 28 -2.27 31.69 10.61
CA ARG A 28 -1.52 32.03 11.84
C ARG A 28 -2.34 31.79 13.09
N GLN A 29 -3.63 32.10 13.07
CA GLN A 29 -4.56 31.88 14.18
C GLN A 29 -4.78 30.39 14.43
N ARG A 30 -5.03 29.59 13.38
CA ARG A 30 -5.08 28.12 13.47
C ARG A 30 -3.77 27.51 13.97
N ARG A 31 -2.60 28.08 13.60
CA ARG A 31 -1.29 27.68 14.14
C ARG A 31 -1.13 28.04 15.62
N ARG A 32 -1.63 29.20 16.05
CA ARG A 32 -1.62 29.63 17.46
C ARG A 32 -2.56 28.79 18.31
N GLU A 33 -3.76 28.48 17.81
CA GLU A 33 -4.73 27.59 18.45
C GLU A 33 -4.19 26.17 18.53
N ARG A 34 -3.57 25.64 17.47
CA ARG A 34 -2.87 24.33 17.52
C ARG A 34 -1.78 24.31 18.59
N ARG A 35 -0.91 25.33 18.64
CA ARG A 35 0.14 25.44 19.67
C ARG A 35 -0.43 25.60 21.07
N SER A 36 -1.55 26.31 21.22
CA SER A 36 -2.26 26.50 22.50
C SER A 36 -2.93 25.20 22.96
N ASN A 37 -3.57 24.46 22.05
CA ASN A 37 -4.18 23.16 22.33
C ASN A 37 -3.14 22.08 22.59
N GLU A 38 -2.01 22.07 21.87
CA GLU A 38 -0.86 21.22 22.19
C GLU A 38 -0.36 21.53 23.61
N ARG A 39 -0.10 22.80 23.94
CA ARG A 39 0.32 23.20 25.29
C ARG A 39 -0.69 22.79 26.37
N ARG A 40 -2.00 22.93 26.11
CA ARG A 40 -3.06 22.47 27.02
C ARG A 40 -3.08 20.95 27.19
N LEU A 41 -2.79 20.18 26.14
CA LEU A 41 -2.67 18.72 26.21
C LEU A 41 -1.47 18.31 27.07
N TYR A 42 -0.32 18.98 26.91
CA TYR A 42 0.90 18.73 27.70
C TYR A 42 0.76 19.19 29.17
N GLU A 43 -0.12 20.15 29.46
CA GLU A 43 -0.34 20.66 30.81
C GLU A 43 -1.40 19.91 31.62
N ARG A 44 -2.36 19.21 30.99
CA ARG A 44 -3.44 18.54 31.71
C ARG A 44 -2.96 17.44 32.67
N PRO A 45 -2.10 16.48 32.27
CA PRO A 45 -1.53 15.52 33.21
C PRO A 45 -0.64 16.19 34.27
N LYS A 46 0.00 17.32 33.92
CA LYS A 46 0.84 18.09 34.83
C LYS A 46 0.02 18.81 35.91
N LYS A 47 -1.21 19.25 35.64
CA LYS A 47 -2.04 20.05 36.57
C LYS A 47 -2.76 19.21 37.63
N GLU A 48 -3.10 17.95 37.35
CA GLU A 48 -3.79 17.09 38.32
C GLU A 48 -2.83 16.33 39.25
N ILE A 49 -1.61 16.04 38.78
CA ILE A 49 -0.61 15.29 39.55
C ILE A 49 0.31 16.22 40.38
N SER A 50 0.44 17.50 40.02
CA SER A 50 1.36 18.44 40.68
C SER A 50 0.96 18.98 42.07
N PRO A 51 -0.32 19.10 42.49
CA PRO A 51 -0.66 19.67 43.80
C PRO A 51 -0.80 18.63 44.93
N SER A 52 -0.79 17.32 44.65
CA SER A 52 -1.00 16.30 45.68
C SER A 52 0.32 15.83 46.30
N ASN A 53 0.33 15.55 47.60
CA ASN A 53 1.46 14.89 48.27
C ASN A 53 1.64 13.41 47.85
N GLN A 54 0.73 12.89 47.03
CA GLN A 54 0.77 11.51 46.58
C GLN A 54 1.77 11.36 45.44
N ARG A 55 2.82 10.58 45.70
CA ARG A 55 3.90 10.32 44.74
C ARG A 55 3.82 8.96 44.07
N LYS A 56 2.87 8.10 44.48
CA LYS A 56 2.71 6.73 43.95
C LYS A 56 1.36 6.61 43.26
N PHE A 57 1.38 6.20 42.00
CA PHE A 57 0.19 6.03 41.16
C PHE A 57 0.19 4.66 40.48
N ILE A 58 -1.00 4.08 40.32
CA ILE A 58 -1.24 2.89 39.52
C ILE A 58 -2.24 3.26 38.42
N PHE A 59 -1.87 3.07 37.16
CA PHE A 59 -2.76 3.22 36.02
C PHE A 59 -3.23 1.86 35.56
N TYR A 60 -4.54 1.68 35.54
CA TYR A 60 -5.18 0.50 34.96
C TYR A 60 -5.54 0.79 33.49
N THR A 61 -5.24 -0.15 32.59
CA THR A 61 -5.59 -0.05 31.17
C THR A 61 -5.87 -1.42 30.60
N ASP A 62 -6.81 -1.51 29.66
CA ASP A 62 -7.11 -2.75 28.95
C ASP A 62 -6.29 -2.94 27.65
N SER A 63 -5.48 -1.93 27.29
CA SER A 63 -4.66 -1.97 26.08
C SER A 63 -3.32 -2.65 26.33
N MET A 64 -3.29 -3.99 26.23
CA MET A 64 -2.05 -4.76 26.34
C MET A 64 -1.01 -4.28 25.30
N SER A 65 -1.44 -4.00 24.08
CA SER A 65 -0.57 -3.50 23.01
C SER A 65 0.07 -2.15 23.33
N ALA A 66 -0.62 -1.25 24.04
CA ALA A 66 -0.04 0.00 24.52
C ALA A 66 1.04 -0.25 25.58
N LEU A 67 0.81 -1.19 26.50
CA LEU A 67 1.80 -1.57 27.51
C LEU A 67 3.05 -2.21 26.91
N GLU A 68 2.88 -3.11 25.94
CA GLU A 68 3.97 -3.71 25.17
C GLU A 68 4.77 -2.66 24.40
N SER A 69 4.08 -1.69 23.80
CA SER A 69 4.70 -0.58 23.07
C SER A 69 5.51 0.34 23.98
N LEU A 70 5.10 0.52 25.24
CA LEU A 70 5.82 1.33 26.22
C LEU A 70 7.00 0.57 26.86
N SER A 71 6.95 -0.76 26.91
CA SER A 71 8.02 -1.57 27.51
C SER A 71 9.18 -1.88 26.55
N HIS A 72 8.94 -1.91 25.23
CA HIS A 72 9.95 -2.21 24.23
C HIS A 72 10.38 -0.97 23.45
N TYR A 73 11.59 -0.48 23.70
CA TYR A 73 12.17 0.64 22.97
C TYR A 73 12.82 0.14 21.66
N ASP A 74 12.25 0.54 20.52
CA ASP A 74 12.83 0.33 19.18
C ASP A 74 12.74 1.63 18.36
N ASN A 75 13.58 1.76 17.33
CA ASN A 75 13.65 2.86 16.37
C ASN A 75 12.35 3.07 15.56
N ARG A 76 11.36 2.18 15.70
CA ARG A 76 10.05 2.23 15.02
C ARG A 76 8.88 2.57 15.94
N ILE A 77 9.16 2.97 17.17
CA ILE A 77 8.13 3.27 18.17
C ILE A 77 7.20 4.40 17.69
N HIS A 78 5.91 4.26 17.99
CA HIS A 78 4.88 5.18 17.57
C HIS A 78 5.08 6.57 18.22
N PRO A 79 4.87 7.71 17.52
CA PRO A 79 5.11 9.05 18.06
C PRO A 79 4.36 9.34 19.37
N VAL A 80 3.13 8.85 19.51
CA VAL A 80 2.36 9.00 20.77
C VAL A 80 3.00 8.22 21.93
N ALA A 81 3.57 7.04 21.68
CA ALA A 81 4.26 6.28 22.72
C ALA A 81 5.54 7.01 23.17
N LEU A 82 6.27 7.65 22.23
CA LEU A 82 7.39 8.52 22.58
C LEU A 82 6.98 9.73 23.44
N GLU A 83 5.87 10.38 23.10
CA GLU A 83 5.31 11.47 23.92
C GLU A 83 5.01 10.98 25.34
N ILE A 84 4.34 9.84 25.48
CA ILE A 84 4.02 9.24 26.78
C ILE A 84 5.30 8.93 27.57
N LEU A 85 6.28 8.28 26.96
CA LEU A 85 7.57 7.98 27.59
C LEU A 85 8.30 9.25 28.05
N SER A 86 8.26 10.33 27.26
CA SER A 86 8.86 11.61 27.64
C SER A 86 8.21 12.21 28.89
N VAL A 87 6.88 12.09 29.01
CA VAL A 87 6.11 12.54 30.18
C VAL A 87 6.42 11.66 31.39
N LEU A 88 6.45 10.33 31.21
CA LEU A 88 6.80 9.39 32.28
C LEU A 88 8.21 9.65 32.81
N GLN A 89 9.19 9.89 31.94
CA GLN A 89 10.55 10.23 32.34
C GLN A 89 10.60 11.56 33.12
N PHE A 90 9.86 12.58 32.65
CA PHE A 90 9.76 13.85 33.36
C PHE A 90 9.17 13.69 34.77
N LEU A 91 8.09 12.90 34.91
CA LEU A 91 7.45 12.63 36.20
C LEU A 91 8.37 11.82 37.12
N ARG A 92 9.08 10.83 36.58
CA ARG A 92 10.08 10.06 37.33
C ARG A 92 11.18 10.96 37.89
N ASN A 93 11.70 11.88 37.09
CA ASN A 93 12.69 12.87 37.53
C ASN A 93 12.17 13.82 38.62
N LYS A 94 10.85 13.95 38.78
CA LYS A 94 10.18 14.70 39.85
C LYS A 94 9.81 13.86 41.08
N GLY A 95 10.27 12.60 41.13
CA GLY A 95 10.06 11.70 42.27
C GLY A 95 8.71 10.97 42.27
N PHE A 96 7.99 10.96 41.14
CA PHE A 96 6.77 10.14 41.01
C PHE A 96 7.12 8.69 40.67
N SER A 97 6.43 7.75 41.32
CA SER A 97 6.45 6.32 41.03
C SER A 97 5.12 5.94 40.38
N ILE A 98 5.20 5.40 39.16
CA ILE A 98 4.04 5.08 38.33
C ILE A 98 4.13 3.61 37.94
N ILE A 99 3.06 2.86 38.19
CA ILE A 99 2.91 1.46 37.81
C ILE A 99 1.76 1.34 36.81
N PHE A 100 1.93 0.55 35.77
CA PHE A 100 0.84 0.19 34.85
C PHE A 100 0.36 -1.23 35.15
N CYS A 101 -0.96 -1.42 35.17
CA CYS A 101 -1.60 -2.72 35.38
C CYS A 101 -2.58 -2.98 34.24
N TRP A 102 -2.42 -4.13 33.58
CA TRP A 102 -3.36 -4.56 32.56
C TRP A 102 -4.65 -5.11 33.20
N VAL A 103 -5.80 -4.75 32.64
CA VAL A 103 -7.11 -5.30 33.02
C VAL A 103 -7.85 -5.83 31.79
N PRO A 104 -8.67 -6.87 31.90
CA PRO A 104 -9.49 -7.33 30.79
C PRO A 104 -10.55 -6.28 30.40
N SER A 105 -10.75 -6.08 29.10
CA SER A 105 -11.80 -5.21 28.55
C SER A 105 -13.17 -5.90 28.58
N HIS A 106 -14.24 -5.11 28.69
CA HIS A 106 -15.64 -5.56 28.55
C HIS A 106 -16.11 -6.69 29.50
N VAL A 107 -15.56 -6.76 30.71
CA VAL A 107 -15.96 -7.76 31.72
C VAL A 107 -16.71 -7.19 32.92
N GLY A 108 -17.27 -5.97 32.85
CA GLY A 108 -18.02 -5.39 33.96
C GLY A 108 -17.21 -4.58 34.98
N ILE A 109 -15.93 -4.27 34.70
CA ILE A 109 -15.12 -3.41 35.58
C ILE A 109 -15.56 -1.96 35.38
N SER A 110 -16.38 -1.45 36.31
CA SER A 110 -17.01 -0.12 36.21
C SER A 110 -16.04 1.02 35.90
N GLY A 111 -14.83 1.00 36.48
CA GLY A 111 -13.79 1.99 36.21
C GLY A 111 -13.26 1.95 34.77
N ASN A 112 -13.05 0.74 34.21
CA ASN A 112 -12.60 0.58 32.83
C ASN A 112 -13.70 0.98 31.85
N GLU A 113 -14.94 0.54 32.10
CA GLU A 113 -16.09 0.89 31.26
C GLU A 113 -16.35 2.40 31.24
N THR A 114 -16.21 3.07 32.39
CA THR A 114 -16.31 4.54 32.46
C THR A 114 -15.19 5.21 31.66
N ALA A 115 -13.96 4.70 31.76
CA ALA A 115 -12.83 5.22 30.99
C ALA A 115 -13.02 5.05 29.48
N ASP A 116 -13.52 3.89 29.03
CA ASP A 116 -13.81 3.60 27.62
C ASP A 116 -14.89 4.53 27.06
N VAL A 117 -15.96 4.77 27.82
CA VAL A 117 -17.03 5.69 27.45
C VAL A 117 -16.47 7.10 27.26
N ILE A 118 -15.67 7.59 28.22
CA ILE A 118 -15.04 8.91 28.13
C ILE A 118 -14.07 8.98 26.93
N ALA A 119 -13.25 7.94 26.72
CA ALA A 119 -12.31 7.89 25.61
C ALA A 119 -13.01 7.92 24.24
N ARG A 120 -14.12 7.19 24.10
CA ARG A 120 -14.95 7.19 22.88
C ARG A 120 -15.55 8.56 22.60
N PHE A 121 -16.01 9.29 23.61
CA PHE A 121 -16.48 10.66 23.41
C PHE A 121 -15.36 11.64 23.07
N ALA A 122 -14.15 11.41 23.58
CA ALA A 122 -13.00 12.27 23.31
C ALA A 122 -12.39 12.06 21.91
N SER A 123 -12.55 10.89 21.29
CA SER A 123 -11.94 10.58 19.98
C SER A 123 -12.49 11.45 18.84
N ASP A 124 -13.71 11.97 18.95
CA ASP A 124 -14.34 12.80 17.92
C ASP A 124 -13.71 14.21 17.79
N PHE A 125 -12.94 14.65 18.79
CA PHE A 125 -12.51 16.04 18.93
C PHE A 125 -11.03 16.32 18.62
N LEU A 126 -10.23 15.30 18.31
CA LEU A 126 -8.78 15.46 18.12
C LEU A 126 -8.34 15.14 16.68
N PRO A 127 -8.20 16.15 15.81
CA PRO A 127 -7.51 16.00 14.53
C PRO A 127 -6.00 15.94 14.80
N ARG A 128 -5.51 14.84 15.37
CA ARG A 128 -4.08 14.54 15.44
C ARG A 128 -3.64 14.00 14.07
N ALA A 129 -2.47 14.46 13.60
CA ALA A 129 -1.89 13.89 12.39
C ALA A 129 -1.59 12.41 12.65
N LEU A 130 -2.18 11.53 11.85
CA LEU A 130 -1.91 10.09 11.93
C LEU A 130 -0.46 9.84 11.49
N PRO A 131 0.25 8.91 12.15
CA PRO A 131 1.57 8.49 11.69
C PRO A 131 1.50 7.94 10.26
N TYR A 132 2.61 8.14 9.53
CA TYR A 132 2.75 7.63 8.18
C TYR A 132 2.46 6.13 8.07
N CYS A 133 2.90 5.32 9.03
CA CYS A 133 2.71 3.87 9.02
C CYS A 133 1.22 3.46 8.99
N ASP A 134 0.37 4.20 9.70
CA ASP A 134 -1.06 3.92 9.81
C ASP A 134 -1.80 4.26 8.50
N ILE A 135 -1.39 5.36 7.86
CA ILE A 135 -1.96 5.78 6.57
C ILE A 135 -1.40 4.92 5.42
N LYS A 136 -0.11 4.56 5.46
CA LYS A 136 0.59 3.90 4.35
C LYS A 136 -0.13 2.64 3.89
N LYS A 137 -0.49 1.76 4.83
CA LYS A 137 -1.17 0.49 4.50
C LYS A 137 -2.50 0.75 3.80
N SER A 138 -3.31 1.66 4.37
CA SER A 138 -4.60 2.03 3.79
C SER A 138 -4.44 2.67 2.40
N LEU A 139 -3.53 3.62 2.25
CA LEU A 139 -3.28 4.29 0.97
C LEU A 139 -2.81 3.31 -0.10
N VAL A 140 -1.84 2.45 0.21
CA VAL A 140 -1.34 1.43 -0.74
C VAL A 140 -2.46 0.48 -1.14
N SER A 141 -3.28 0.02 -0.18
CA SER A 141 -4.44 -0.84 -0.47
C SER A 141 -5.43 -0.15 -1.42
N HIS A 142 -5.79 1.10 -1.16
CA HIS A 142 -6.68 1.88 -2.03
C HIS A 142 -6.08 2.07 -3.44
N LEU A 143 -4.78 2.38 -3.54
CA LEU A 143 -4.11 2.55 -4.83
C LEU A 143 -4.07 1.24 -5.62
N LEU A 144 -3.77 0.11 -4.98
CA LEU A 144 -3.77 -1.21 -5.62
C LEU A 144 -5.18 -1.62 -6.06
N SER A 145 -6.19 -1.35 -5.24
CA SER A 145 -7.60 -1.61 -5.60
C SER A 145 -8.04 -0.76 -6.80
N ALA A 146 -7.73 0.54 -6.81
CA ALA A 146 -8.03 1.41 -7.94
C ALA A 146 -7.27 0.99 -9.22
N TRP A 147 -6.04 0.47 -9.08
CA TRP A 147 -5.30 -0.08 -10.21
C TRP A 147 -5.94 -1.37 -10.71
N GLN A 148 -6.36 -2.28 -9.81
CA GLN A 148 -7.05 -3.52 -10.18
C GLN A 148 -8.34 -3.23 -10.94
N GLN A 149 -9.16 -2.30 -10.45
CA GLN A 149 -10.38 -1.89 -11.15
C GLN A 149 -10.10 -1.38 -12.57
N LYS A 150 -9.03 -0.59 -12.76
CA LYS A 150 -8.63 -0.16 -14.11
C LYS A 150 -8.14 -1.32 -14.96
N TRP A 151 -7.43 -2.28 -14.36
CA TRP A 151 -6.92 -3.45 -15.06
C TRP A 151 -8.03 -4.38 -15.56
N ASP A 152 -9.08 -4.55 -14.75
CA ASP A 152 -10.27 -5.34 -15.09
C ASP A 152 -11.05 -4.77 -16.29
N LEU A 153 -10.84 -3.48 -16.63
CA LEU A 153 -11.43 -2.85 -17.83
C LEU A 153 -10.74 -3.26 -19.14
N PHE A 154 -9.62 -3.99 -19.10
CA PHE A 154 -8.87 -4.41 -20.28
C PHE A 154 -8.83 -5.93 -20.47
N PRO A 155 -9.99 -6.63 -20.54
CA PRO A 155 -10.03 -8.08 -20.65
C PRO A 155 -9.40 -8.60 -21.95
N ASN A 156 -9.37 -7.77 -23.00
CA ASN A 156 -8.78 -8.11 -24.30
C ASN A 156 -7.25 -7.95 -24.34
N ASN A 157 -6.61 -7.53 -23.24
CA ASN A 157 -5.16 -7.45 -23.17
C ASN A 157 -4.55 -8.86 -23.11
N LYS A 158 -3.53 -9.14 -23.94
CA LYS A 158 -2.83 -10.44 -23.98
C LYS A 158 -2.34 -10.91 -22.61
N LEU A 159 -1.90 -9.98 -21.75
CA LEU A 159 -1.39 -10.31 -20.43
C LEU A 159 -2.52 -10.55 -19.41
N TYR A 160 -3.72 -10.03 -19.64
CA TYR A 160 -4.84 -10.16 -18.69
C TYR A 160 -5.28 -11.62 -18.53
N SER A 161 -5.31 -12.40 -19.62
CA SER A 161 -5.63 -13.84 -19.58
C SER A 161 -4.67 -14.66 -18.73
N VAL A 162 -3.44 -14.18 -18.55
CA VAL A 162 -2.38 -14.84 -17.77
C VAL A 162 -2.31 -14.26 -16.36
N LYS A 163 -2.50 -12.94 -16.22
CA LYS A 163 -2.37 -12.17 -14.99
C LYS A 163 -3.62 -11.30 -14.76
N PRO A 164 -4.73 -11.88 -14.29
CA PRO A 164 -5.93 -11.11 -13.96
C PRO A 164 -5.73 -10.25 -12.70
N SER A 165 -4.91 -10.69 -11.75
CA SER A 165 -4.63 -9.96 -10.51
C SER A 165 -3.32 -9.17 -10.56
N ILE A 166 -3.40 -7.91 -10.14
CA ILE A 166 -2.25 -7.05 -9.92
C ILE A 166 -1.56 -7.51 -8.64
N GLY A 167 -0.28 -7.87 -8.79
CA GLY A 167 0.52 -8.42 -7.71
C GLY A 167 1.90 -8.77 -8.22
N LEU A 168 2.84 -8.89 -7.30
CA LEU A 168 4.18 -9.38 -7.64
C LEU A 168 4.12 -10.89 -7.80
N TRP A 169 4.66 -11.39 -8.90
CA TRP A 169 4.90 -12.81 -9.07
C TRP A 169 6.32 -13.15 -8.64
N PRO A 170 6.55 -14.35 -8.09
CA PRO A 170 7.90 -14.76 -7.71
C PRO A 170 8.80 -14.83 -8.94
N ALA A 171 10.03 -14.34 -8.79
CA ALA A 171 11.08 -14.48 -9.80
C ALA A 171 11.69 -15.89 -9.72
N LEU A 172 12.07 -16.46 -10.86
CA LEU A 172 12.82 -17.72 -10.86
C LEU A 172 14.27 -17.49 -10.42
N PRO A 173 14.88 -18.45 -9.70
CA PRO A 173 16.26 -18.32 -9.22
C PRO A 173 17.29 -18.21 -10.36
N VAL A 174 16.97 -18.73 -11.54
CA VAL A 174 17.84 -18.71 -12.71
C VAL A 174 17.32 -17.70 -13.73
N ARG A 175 18.10 -16.65 -13.98
CA ARG A 175 17.76 -15.51 -14.83
C ARG A 175 17.31 -15.91 -16.24
N GLU A 176 17.97 -16.89 -16.86
CA GLU A 176 17.62 -17.32 -18.22
C GLU A 176 16.16 -17.80 -18.31
N PHE A 177 15.74 -18.64 -17.37
CA PHE A 177 14.38 -19.16 -17.30
C PHE A 177 13.38 -18.07 -16.94
N ASP A 178 13.75 -17.16 -16.03
CA ASP A 178 12.90 -16.03 -15.63
C ASP A 178 12.58 -15.10 -16.82
N VAL A 179 13.59 -14.77 -17.61
CA VAL A 179 13.45 -13.97 -18.84
C VAL A 179 12.57 -14.68 -19.85
N LYS A 180 12.79 -15.98 -20.08
CA LYS A 180 12.00 -16.76 -21.03
C LYS A 180 10.54 -16.86 -20.59
N LEU A 181 10.28 -17.14 -19.31
CA LEU A 181 8.93 -17.19 -18.76
C LEU A 181 8.23 -15.84 -18.88
N THR A 182 8.93 -14.74 -18.59
CA THR A 182 8.40 -13.38 -18.73
C THR A 182 8.03 -13.08 -20.18
N ARG A 183 8.89 -13.45 -21.14
CA ARG A 183 8.60 -13.28 -22.57
C ARG A 183 7.38 -14.08 -23.01
N LEU A 184 7.22 -15.31 -22.51
CA LEU A 184 6.02 -16.12 -22.76
C LEU A 184 4.76 -15.47 -22.18
N ARG A 185 4.81 -14.96 -20.94
CA ARG A 185 3.70 -14.29 -20.26
C ARG A 185 3.18 -13.05 -21.02
N ILE A 186 4.09 -12.23 -21.52
CA ILE A 186 3.72 -11.04 -22.32
C ILE A 186 3.33 -11.45 -23.76
N GLY A 187 3.64 -12.68 -24.17
CA GLY A 187 3.39 -13.17 -25.52
C GLY A 187 4.41 -12.68 -26.56
N HIS A 188 5.57 -12.18 -26.12
CA HIS A 188 6.59 -11.56 -26.96
C HIS A 188 7.91 -12.35 -26.90
N THR A 189 8.17 -13.16 -27.92
CA THR A 189 9.41 -13.93 -28.04
C THR A 189 10.23 -13.43 -29.23
N ARG A 190 11.53 -13.75 -29.25
CA ARG A 190 12.35 -13.47 -30.44
C ARG A 190 11.74 -14.12 -31.68
N PHE A 191 11.25 -15.34 -31.60
CA PHE A 191 10.62 -16.02 -32.73
C PHE A 191 9.39 -15.28 -33.26
N THR A 192 8.46 -14.91 -32.38
CA THR A 192 7.16 -14.36 -32.81
C THR A 192 7.25 -12.88 -33.22
N HIS A 193 8.17 -12.10 -32.65
CA HIS A 193 8.20 -10.63 -32.85
C HIS A 193 9.43 -10.09 -33.60
N ARG A 194 10.46 -10.91 -33.89
CA ARG A 194 11.65 -10.45 -34.64
C ARG A 194 11.31 -9.84 -36.00
N HIS A 195 10.27 -10.34 -36.67
CA HIS A 195 9.85 -9.86 -37.98
C HIS A 195 9.45 -8.37 -37.96
N LEU A 196 8.91 -7.86 -36.85
CA LEU A 196 8.54 -6.44 -36.71
C LEU A 196 9.77 -5.52 -36.75
N PHE A 197 10.86 -5.94 -36.10
CA PHE A 197 12.10 -5.17 -36.07
C PHE A 197 12.88 -5.22 -37.39
N LEU A 198 12.70 -6.29 -38.17
CA LEU A 198 13.36 -6.48 -39.47
C LEU A 198 12.48 -6.09 -40.66
N ALA A 199 11.26 -5.58 -40.42
CA ALA A 199 10.25 -5.33 -41.45
C ALA A 199 10.03 -6.53 -42.40
N GLN A 200 10.06 -7.74 -41.84
CA GLN A 200 9.83 -9.00 -42.56
C GLN A 200 8.40 -9.50 -42.34
N ARG A 201 7.99 -10.48 -43.15
CA ARG A 201 6.72 -11.18 -42.93
C ARG A 201 6.77 -11.99 -41.64
N ALA A 202 5.63 -12.04 -40.94
CA ALA A 202 5.47 -12.87 -39.76
C ALA A 202 5.72 -14.35 -40.11
N PRO A 203 6.40 -15.12 -39.22
CA PRO A 203 6.56 -16.54 -39.42
C PRO A 203 5.18 -17.21 -39.34
N ARG A 204 4.82 -18.01 -40.34
CA ARG A 204 3.54 -18.72 -40.41
C ARG A 204 3.68 -20.19 -40.07
N CYS A 205 2.66 -20.72 -39.40
CA CYS A 205 2.54 -22.13 -39.11
C CYS A 205 2.29 -22.91 -40.41
N PRO A 206 3.12 -23.92 -40.76
CA PRO A 206 2.95 -24.67 -41.99
C PRO A 206 1.67 -25.51 -41.99
N THR A 207 1.21 -25.95 -40.82
CA THR A 207 0.00 -26.77 -40.65
C THR A 207 -1.27 -25.92 -40.66
N CYS A 208 -1.28 -24.80 -39.93
CA CYS A 208 -2.49 -24.00 -39.70
C CYS A 208 -2.60 -22.76 -40.60
N GLN A 209 -1.52 -22.37 -41.29
CA GLN A 209 -1.44 -21.19 -42.14
C GLN A 209 -1.74 -19.85 -41.44
N VAL A 210 -1.72 -19.83 -40.10
CA VAL A 210 -1.81 -18.62 -39.27
C VAL A 210 -0.42 -18.17 -38.82
N ASP A 211 -0.29 -16.89 -38.46
CA ASP A 211 0.96 -16.35 -37.92
C ASP A 211 1.25 -16.99 -36.54
N PHE A 212 2.52 -17.30 -36.28
CA PHE A 212 2.91 -17.88 -35.00
C PHE A 212 2.78 -16.87 -33.86
N THR A 213 1.98 -17.22 -32.86
CA THR A 213 1.86 -16.53 -31.58
C THR A 213 2.27 -17.46 -30.44
N VAL A 214 2.53 -16.92 -29.25
CA VAL A 214 2.79 -17.77 -28.07
C VAL A 214 1.58 -18.65 -27.76
N ASN A 215 0.35 -18.12 -27.89
CA ASN A 215 -0.89 -18.90 -27.74
C ASN A 215 -0.94 -20.04 -28.75
N HIS A 216 -0.61 -19.75 -30.01
CA HIS A 216 -0.62 -20.76 -31.05
C HIS A 216 0.34 -21.91 -30.73
N ILE A 217 1.57 -21.58 -30.33
CA ILE A 217 2.60 -22.58 -30.00
C ILE A 217 2.22 -23.39 -28.75
N LEU A 218 1.73 -22.72 -27.70
CA LEU A 218 1.52 -23.35 -26.39
C LEU A 218 0.21 -24.09 -26.26
N ILE A 219 -0.88 -23.66 -26.92
CA ILE A 219 -2.23 -24.18 -26.62
C ILE A 219 -3.11 -24.47 -27.86
N GLU A 220 -2.89 -23.85 -29.03
CA GLU A 220 -3.82 -24.01 -30.17
C GLU A 220 -3.32 -24.96 -31.27
N CYS A 221 -2.01 -25.00 -31.55
CA CYS A 221 -1.53 -25.66 -32.76
C CYS A 221 -1.67 -27.19 -32.69
N PRO A 222 -2.36 -27.85 -33.65
CA PRO A 222 -2.51 -29.30 -33.67
C PRO A 222 -1.19 -30.06 -33.83
N SER A 223 -0.19 -29.47 -34.50
CA SER A 223 1.12 -30.11 -34.68
C SER A 223 1.87 -30.36 -33.36
N PHE A 224 1.50 -29.65 -32.30
CA PHE A 224 2.10 -29.79 -30.97
C PHE A 224 1.20 -30.53 -29.98
N GLU A 225 0.05 -31.07 -30.40
CA GLU A 225 -0.93 -31.72 -29.52
C GLU A 225 -0.34 -32.91 -28.77
N CYS A 226 0.29 -33.85 -29.49
CA CYS A 226 0.95 -35.00 -28.86
C CYS A 226 2.06 -34.60 -27.87
N HIS A 227 2.76 -33.49 -28.12
CA HIS A 227 3.78 -32.96 -27.23
C HIS A 227 3.17 -32.33 -25.97
N ARG A 228 2.00 -31.68 -26.09
CA ARG A 228 1.25 -31.16 -24.93
C ARG A 228 0.75 -32.28 -24.06
N GLU A 229 0.15 -33.32 -24.64
CA GLU A 229 -0.30 -34.50 -23.90
C GLU A 229 0.86 -35.17 -23.16
N TYR A 230 2.00 -35.34 -23.82
CA TYR A 230 3.19 -35.96 -23.21
C TYR A 230 3.78 -35.14 -22.04
N HIS A 231 3.87 -33.82 -22.17
CA HIS A 231 4.54 -32.97 -21.16
C HIS A 231 3.61 -32.41 -20.08
N PHE A 232 2.33 -32.21 -20.40
CA PHE A 232 1.33 -31.58 -19.52
C PHE A 232 0.26 -32.55 -19.04
N ASN A 233 0.25 -33.81 -19.51
CA ASN A 233 -0.77 -34.82 -19.22
C ASN A 233 -2.20 -34.37 -19.58
N SER A 234 -2.34 -33.40 -20.48
CA SER A 234 -3.62 -32.89 -20.97
C SER A 234 -3.45 -32.28 -22.37
N SER A 235 -4.43 -32.53 -23.24
CA SER A 235 -4.55 -31.89 -24.56
C SER A 235 -5.15 -30.48 -24.48
N SER A 236 -5.95 -30.22 -23.45
CA SER A 236 -6.60 -28.95 -23.18
C SER A 236 -5.97 -28.29 -21.95
N VAL A 237 -5.08 -27.33 -22.21
CA VAL A 237 -4.39 -26.52 -21.19
C VAL A 237 -4.58 -25.06 -21.51
N THR A 238 -4.73 -24.22 -20.50
CA THR A 238 -4.81 -22.76 -20.68
C THR A 238 -3.42 -22.13 -20.57
N LEU A 239 -3.27 -20.91 -21.08
CA LEU A 239 -2.03 -20.14 -20.86
C LEU A 239 -1.79 -19.88 -19.38
N GLN A 240 -2.84 -19.69 -18.59
CA GLN A 240 -2.73 -19.47 -17.16
C GLN A 240 -2.14 -20.70 -16.46
N ASP A 241 -2.52 -21.92 -16.88
CA ASP A 241 -1.97 -23.16 -16.32
C ASP A 241 -0.48 -23.33 -16.64
N LEU A 242 -0.05 -22.87 -17.82
CA LEU A 242 1.31 -23.05 -18.29
C LEU A 242 2.27 -21.96 -17.80
N VAL A 243 1.84 -20.71 -17.84
CA VAL A 243 2.70 -19.53 -17.61
C VAL A 243 2.12 -18.52 -16.61
N GLY A 244 1.06 -18.88 -15.87
CA GLY A 244 0.48 -18.07 -14.80
C GLY A 244 1.41 -17.85 -13.61
N GLU A 245 0.85 -17.48 -12.45
CA GLU A 245 1.62 -17.21 -11.24
C GLU A 245 2.50 -18.41 -10.85
N THR A 246 1.88 -19.59 -10.81
CA THR A 246 2.54 -20.88 -10.77
C THR A 246 2.66 -21.42 -12.19
N TYR A 247 3.86 -21.38 -12.76
CA TYR A 247 4.11 -21.94 -14.09
C TYR A 247 4.17 -23.47 -14.04
N HIS A 248 3.87 -24.13 -15.16
CA HIS A 248 3.91 -25.58 -15.24
C HIS A 248 5.37 -26.09 -15.21
N PRO A 249 5.73 -27.09 -14.39
CA PRO A 249 7.13 -27.52 -14.22
C PRO A 249 7.79 -28.00 -15.52
N ASN A 250 7.00 -28.60 -16.41
CA ASN A 250 7.51 -29.12 -17.69
C ASN A 250 7.49 -28.10 -18.84
N ILE A 251 7.11 -26.84 -18.63
CA ILE A 251 6.99 -25.85 -19.72
C ILE A 251 8.29 -25.69 -20.52
N PHE A 252 9.42 -25.65 -19.83
CA PHE A 252 10.72 -25.50 -20.48
C PHE A 252 11.18 -26.78 -21.18
N ASN A 253 10.82 -27.95 -20.67
CA ASN A 253 11.12 -29.23 -21.32
C ASN A 253 10.31 -29.36 -22.61
N PHE A 254 9.02 -29.05 -22.56
CA PHE A 254 8.16 -28.95 -23.75
C PHE A 254 8.78 -28.05 -24.82
N LEU A 255 9.15 -26.81 -24.44
CA LEU A 255 9.75 -25.83 -25.35
C LEU A 255 11.09 -26.29 -25.96
N LYS A 256 11.86 -27.11 -25.24
CA LYS A 256 13.09 -27.73 -25.77
C LYS A 256 12.75 -28.81 -26.79
N THR A 257 11.80 -29.69 -26.49
CA THR A 257 11.36 -30.77 -27.39
C THR A 257 10.84 -30.23 -28.72
N ILE A 258 10.03 -29.16 -28.69
CA ILE A 258 9.51 -28.53 -29.91
C ILE A 258 10.51 -27.58 -30.61
N GLY A 259 11.73 -27.40 -30.06
CA GLY A 259 12.78 -26.59 -30.68
C GLY A 259 12.64 -25.07 -30.52
N PHE A 260 11.71 -24.59 -29.70
CA PHE A 260 11.45 -23.15 -29.52
C PHE A 260 12.25 -22.52 -28.37
N PHE A 261 12.81 -23.30 -27.45
CA PHE A 261 13.48 -22.79 -26.25
C PHE A 261 14.56 -21.74 -26.55
N MET A 262 15.42 -21.97 -27.54
CA MET A 262 16.49 -21.03 -27.91
C MET A 262 15.99 -19.77 -28.65
N SER A 263 14.74 -19.79 -29.11
CA SER A 263 14.12 -18.72 -29.88
C SER A 263 13.17 -17.85 -29.04
N ILE A 264 13.14 -18.06 -27.72
CA ILE A 264 12.50 -17.19 -26.73
C ILE A 264 13.49 -16.15 -26.22
#